data_AF-A0A7R6V6F4-F1
#
_entry.id   AF-A0A7R6V6F4-F1
#
_cell.length_a   1.000
_cell.length_b   1.000
_cell.length_c   1.000
_cell.angle_alpha   90.00
_cell.angle_beta   90.00
_cell.angle_gamma   90.00
#
_symmetry.space_group_name_H-M   'P 1'
#
loop_
_entity.id
_entity.type
_entity.pdbx_description
1 polymer ?
#
loop_
_entity_poly.entity_id
_entity_poly.type
_entity_poly.pdbx_seq_one_letter_code
_entity_poly.pdbx_strand_id
1 'polypeptide(L)'
;MKNILGSLFFCIALFANEYSVIFDKHEAFVKEPIHLKLTYFAKNKETIIWVKFAPKATKDFKVVLLKKKTLTTGYENEFLIFPLKEGNLKLPIELTVKRASKQEIQTDILGTGYEQTKIIEGKITSYPIEPLKIFVKKTPKADLYGDFTLHLQLDKTRAKAYEPVYAILTITGTGFDQIPSLHLKTNPKIKILQDKPIQKVEFAPDGAHIRYKISYALITKSSFEIEPLKLKMFDYHTLQTLATPKYQIDVKTVPIQPDKTDNPPKIEPVFHTFEKTFVYIFIFLSGLLSGILLFILLKRVYQKQFEILLAKDEKELLQILAPLPGFEKEKELLNEAISTNKKISLVQIKKKILKELT
;
A
#
# COMPACT_ATOMS: atom_id res chain seq x y z
N MET A 1 20.33 -48.69 7.46
CA MET A 1 19.16 -49.26 6.74
C MET A 1 18.08 -49.58 7.77
N LYS A 2 16.79 -49.28 7.48
CA LYS A 2 15.60 -49.34 8.36
C LYS A 2 15.40 -48.04 9.17
N ASN A 3 14.32 -47.26 9.10
CA ASN A 3 12.94 -47.48 8.66
C ASN A 3 12.41 -46.24 7.90
N ILE A 4 12.07 -46.39 6.62
CA ILE A 4 11.20 -45.45 5.89
C ILE A 4 9.81 -46.06 6.00
N LEU A 5 9.08 -45.74 7.07
CA LEU A 5 7.68 -46.13 7.21
C LEU A 5 6.85 -44.97 6.66
N GLY A 6 6.19 -45.23 5.54
CA GLY A 6 5.48 -44.24 4.76
C GLY A 6 4.40 -43.51 5.55
N SER A 7 4.46 -42.18 5.47
CA SER A 7 3.28 -41.34 5.69
C SER A 7 2.30 -41.62 4.56
N LEU A 8 1.32 -42.50 4.84
CA LEU A 8 0.21 -42.77 3.94
C LEU A 8 -0.70 -41.53 3.97
N PHE A 9 -0.54 -40.64 3.00
CA PHE A 9 -1.40 -39.47 2.80
C PHE A 9 -2.84 -39.94 2.55
N PHE A 10 -3.69 -39.84 3.56
CA PHE A 10 -5.11 -40.19 3.47
C PHE A 10 -5.89 -38.98 2.93
N CYS A 11 -5.89 -38.80 1.60
CA CYS A 11 -6.73 -37.79 0.94
C CYS A 11 -8.19 -38.26 0.93
N ILE A 12 -9.02 -37.76 1.86
CA ILE A 12 -10.47 -37.93 1.80
C ILE A 12 -11.04 -36.88 0.85
N ALA A 13 -11.54 -37.32 -0.30
CA ALA A 13 -12.27 -36.47 -1.21
C ALA A 13 -13.77 -36.55 -0.89
N LEU A 14 -14.36 -35.42 -0.49
CA LEU A 14 -15.81 -35.28 -0.43
C LEU A 14 -16.31 -34.89 -1.83
N PHE A 15 -16.96 -35.84 -2.50
CA PHE A 15 -17.56 -35.62 -3.81
C PHE A 15 -19.05 -35.34 -3.65
N ALA A 16 -19.45 -34.10 -3.94
CA ALA A 16 -20.80 -33.82 -4.39
C ALA A 16 -20.77 -33.73 -5.92
N ASN A 17 -21.87 -34.06 -6.60
CA ASN A 17 -21.93 -34.08 -8.09
C ASN A 17 -21.51 -32.77 -8.78
N GLU A 18 -21.34 -31.67 -8.04
CA GLU A 18 -21.00 -30.34 -8.58
C GLU A 18 -19.73 -29.73 -7.98
N TYR A 19 -19.10 -30.34 -6.96
CA TYR A 19 -17.85 -29.84 -6.38
C TYR A 19 -17.03 -30.93 -5.67
N SER A 20 -15.73 -30.69 -5.54
CA SER A 20 -14.79 -31.49 -4.78
C SER A 20 -13.98 -30.60 -3.84
N VAL A 21 -13.82 -31.07 -2.61
CA VAL A 21 -12.98 -30.47 -1.58
C VAL A 21 -11.92 -31.49 -1.19
N ILE A 22 -10.65 -31.14 -1.39
CA ILE A 22 -9.50 -31.98 -1.09
C ILE A 22 -8.56 -31.19 -0.18
N PHE A 23 -8.12 -31.80 0.91
CA PHE A 23 -7.09 -31.26 1.80
C PHE A 23 -6.02 -32.32 2.00
N ASP A 24 -4.80 -31.86 2.25
CA ASP A 24 -3.63 -32.71 2.40
C ASP A 24 -3.60 -33.41 3.77
N LYS A 25 -4.12 -32.78 4.83
CA LYS A 25 -4.20 -33.33 6.18
C LYS A 25 -5.41 -32.84 6.99
N HIS A 26 -5.89 -33.68 7.90
CA HIS A 26 -6.98 -33.37 8.85
C HIS A 26 -6.50 -33.06 10.27
N GLU A 27 -5.27 -33.45 10.56
CA GLU A 27 -4.60 -33.24 11.82
C GLU A 27 -3.37 -32.38 11.55
N ALA A 28 -3.20 -31.32 12.32
CA ALA A 28 -2.11 -30.36 12.14
C ALA A 28 -1.75 -29.75 13.49
N PHE A 29 -0.55 -29.21 13.61
CA PHE A 29 -0.17 -28.35 14.73
C PHE A 29 -0.65 -26.92 14.52
N VAL A 30 -0.76 -26.14 15.61
CA VAL A 30 -0.95 -24.69 15.51
C VAL A 30 0.16 -24.08 14.62
N LYS A 31 -0.23 -23.22 13.67
CA LYS A 31 0.64 -22.60 12.65
C LYS A 31 1.27 -23.58 11.65
N GLU A 32 0.85 -24.83 11.60
CA GLU A 32 1.24 -25.75 10.53
C GLU A 32 0.43 -25.47 9.26
N PRO A 33 1.07 -25.41 8.08
CA PRO A 33 0.36 -25.23 6.82
C PRO A 33 -0.50 -26.46 6.49
N ILE A 34 -1.70 -26.19 5.99
CA ILE A 34 -2.64 -27.15 5.43
C ILE A 34 -2.98 -26.67 4.01
N HIS A 35 -2.78 -27.53 3.01
CA HIS A 35 -3.13 -27.25 1.62
C HIS A 35 -4.57 -27.65 1.36
N LEU A 36 -5.38 -26.70 0.91
CA LEU A 36 -6.78 -26.90 0.56
C LEU A 36 -6.99 -26.65 -0.93
N LYS A 37 -7.52 -27.64 -1.62
CA LYS A 37 -7.90 -27.58 -3.03
C LYS A 37 -9.41 -27.69 -3.17
N LEU A 38 -10.00 -26.67 -3.80
CA LEU A 38 -11.43 -26.55 -4.04
C LEU A 38 -11.71 -26.59 -5.54
N THR A 39 -12.46 -27.57 -6.01
CA THR A 39 -12.81 -27.73 -7.43
C THR A 39 -14.32 -27.68 -7.61
N TYR A 40 -14.83 -26.72 -8.39
CA TYR A 40 -16.23 -26.64 -8.76
C TYR A 40 -16.42 -27.15 -10.20
N PHE A 41 -17.22 -28.21 -10.39
CA PHE A 41 -17.50 -28.80 -11.70
C PHE A 41 -18.71 -28.12 -12.34
N ALA A 42 -18.49 -27.44 -13.45
CA ALA A 42 -19.50 -26.63 -14.13
C ALA A 42 -20.07 -27.38 -15.34
N LYS A 43 -21.34 -27.78 -15.27
CA LYS A 43 -22.04 -28.41 -16.40
C LYS A 43 -22.15 -27.49 -17.63
N ASN A 44 -22.47 -26.21 -17.41
CA ASN A 44 -22.68 -25.20 -18.47
C ASN A 44 -21.86 -23.93 -18.19
N LYS A 45 -20.58 -23.92 -18.55
CA LYS A 45 -19.67 -22.80 -18.25
C LYS A 45 -20.05 -21.47 -18.88
N GLU A 46 -20.62 -21.51 -20.08
CA GLU A 46 -21.04 -20.33 -20.83
C GLU A 46 -22.17 -19.55 -20.13
N THR A 47 -22.81 -20.14 -19.12
CA THR A 47 -23.85 -19.49 -18.32
C THR A 47 -23.33 -18.91 -17.01
N ILE A 48 -22.05 -19.12 -16.69
CA ILE A 48 -21.46 -18.71 -15.40
C ILE A 48 -20.81 -17.34 -15.56
N ILE A 49 -21.25 -16.39 -14.74
CA ILE A 49 -20.62 -15.06 -14.65
C ILE A 49 -19.43 -15.13 -13.70
N TRP A 50 -19.63 -15.68 -12.50
CA TRP A 50 -18.55 -15.86 -11.53
C TRP A 50 -18.83 -17.02 -10.56
N VAL A 51 -17.74 -17.55 -10.02
CA VAL A 51 -17.74 -18.57 -8.96
C VAL A 51 -16.94 -18.03 -7.78
N LYS A 52 -17.59 -17.92 -6.63
CA LYS A 52 -16.93 -17.66 -5.34
C LYS A 52 -16.85 -18.99 -4.62
N PHE A 53 -15.69 -19.63 -4.67
CA PHE A 53 -15.43 -20.87 -3.94
C PHE A 53 -14.21 -20.69 -3.06
N ALA A 54 -14.43 -20.40 -1.78
CA ALA A 54 -13.36 -20.05 -0.85
C ALA A 54 -13.74 -20.40 0.60
N PRO A 55 -12.74 -20.71 1.46
CA PRO A 55 -12.97 -20.73 2.89
C PRO A 55 -13.32 -19.32 3.40
N LYS A 56 -14.20 -19.25 4.40
CA LYS A 56 -14.59 -17.98 5.02
C LYS A 56 -13.59 -17.60 6.11
N ALA A 57 -13.18 -16.34 6.12
CA ALA A 57 -12.25 -15.82 7.11
C ALA A 57 -12.82 -15.97 8.54
N THR A 58 -12.01 -16.52 9.44
CA THR A 58 -12.32 -16.62 10.87
C THR A 58 -11.11 -16.16 11.68
N LYS A 59 -11.28 -15.94 12.99
CA LYS A 59 -10.16 -15.61 13.89
C LYS A 59 -9.25 -16.81 14.18
N ASP A 60 -9.68 -18.01 13.78
CA ASP A 60 -9.02 -19.26 14.13
C ASP A 60 -8.10 -19.76 13.01
N PHE A 61 -8.20 -19.17 11.81
CA PHE A 61 -7.39 -19.53 10.66
C PHE A 61 -6.85 -18.29 9.95
N LYS A 62 -5.61 -18.38 9.51
CA LYS A 62 -5.08 -17.52 8.44
C LYS A 62 -5.21 -18.26 7.12
N VAL A 63 -5.83 -17.64 6.12
CA VAL A 63 -6.05 -18.21 4.80
C VAL A 63 -5.31 -17.37 3.76
N VAL A 64 -4.56 -18.03 2.89
CA VAL A 64 -3.87 -17.42 1.76
C VAL A 64 -4.32 -18.12 0.48
N LEU A 65 -4.70 -17.35 -0.54
CA LEU A 65 -4.99 -17.89 -1.87
C LEU A 65 -3.66 -18.16 -2.59
N LEU A 66 -3.43 -19.40 -3.01
CA LEU A 66 -2.26 -19.79 -3.79
C LEU A 66 -2.50 -19.63 -5.28
N LYS A 67 -3.64 -20.14 -5.77
CA LYS A 67 -3.90 -20.25 -7.20
C LYS A 67 -5.39 -20.20 -7.51
N LYS A 68 -5.72 -19.58 -8.64
CA LYS A 68 -7.03 -19.69 -9.29
C LYS A 68 -6.82 -20.17 -10.71
N LYS A 69 -7.54 -21.21 -11.11
CA LYS A 69 -7.43 -21.80 -12.44
C LYS A 69 -8.81 -22.10 -12.99
N THR A 70 -9.05 -21.69 -14.23
CA THR A 70 -10.19 -22.16 -15.02
C THR A 70 -9.78 -23.46 -15.70
N LEU A 71 -10.45 -24.56 -15.39
CA LEU A 71 -10.22 -25.86 -16.02
C LEU A 71 -11.04 -25.97 -17.31
N THR A 72 -11.05 -27.11 -17.99
CA THR A 72 -12.06 -27.41 -19.03
C THR A 72 -13.41 -27.75 -18.39
N THR A 73 -13.38 -28.55 -17.31
CA THR A 73 -14.57 -29.07 -16.60
C THR A 73 -15.12 -28.15 -15.51
N GLY A 74 -14.33 -27.17 -15.06
CA GLY A 74 -14.73 -26.37 -13.90
C GLY A 74 -13.84 -25.19 -13.56
N TYR A 75 -13.86 -24.81 -12.29
CA TYR A 75 -12.99 -23.82 -11.67
C TYR A 75 -12.27 -24.45 -10.49
N GLU A 76 -11.00 -24.16 -10.32
CA GLU A 76 -10.13 -24.73 -9.29
C GLU A 76 -9.45 -23.60 -8.53
N ASN A 77 -9.60 -23.59 -7.21
CA ASN A 77 -8.95 -22.65 -6.32
C ASN A 77 -8.12 -23.44 -5.29
N GLU A 78 -6.87 -23.04 -5.11
CA GLU A 78 -5.98 -23.60 -4.11
C GLU A 78 -5.66 -22.56 -3.04
N PHE A 79 -5.69 -23.00 -1.78
CA PHE A 79 -5.47 -22.19 -0.60
C PHE A 79 -4.44 -22.85 0.32
N LEU A 80 -3.71 -22.01 1.04
CA LEU A 80 -2.86 -22.39 2.17
C LEU A 80 -3.49 -21.88 3.46
N ILE A 81 -3.62 -22.76 4.43
CA ILE A 81 -4.35 -22.48 5.67
C ILE A 81 -3.44 -22.74 6.86
N PHE A 82 -3.37 -21.78 7.77
CA PHE A 82 -2.64 -21.91 9.03
C PHE A 82 -3.62 -21.81 10.20
N PRO A 83 -3.82 -22.88 10.98
CA PRO A 83 -4.58 -22.82 12.22
C PRO A 83 -3.89 -21.93 13.26
N LEU A 84 -4.64 -21.08 13.93
CA LEU A 84 -4.11 -20.12 14.92
C LEU A 84 -4.42 -20.53 16.38
N LYS A 85 -5.25 -21.57 16.57
CA LYS A 85 -5.65 -22.09 17.88
C LYS A 85 -5.66 -23.62 17.89
N GLU A 86 -5.48 -24.19 19.08
CA GLU A 86 -5.58 -25.63 19.31
C GLU A 86 -7.03 -26.10 19.46
N GLY A 87 -7.27 -27.39 19.24
CA GLY A 87 -8.57 -28.06 19.42
C GLY A 87 -9.25 -28.47 18.12
N ASN A 88 -10.52 -28.86 18.23
CA ASN A 88 -11.34 -29.25 17.08
C ASN A 88 -11.93 -28.02 16.40
N LEU A 89 -11.24 -27.51 15.38
CA LEU A 89 -11.65 -26.33 14.65
C LEU A 89 -12.56 -26.70 13.47
N LYS A 90 -13.46 -25.78 13.12
CA LYS A 90 -14.34 -25.88 11.95
C LYS A 90 -14.01 -24.75 10.98
N LEU A 91 -13.60 -25.09 9.77
CA LEU A 91 -13.35 -24.15 8.69
C LEU A 91 -14.58 -24.08 7.78
N PRO A 92 -15.40 -23.01 7.87
CA PRO A 92 -16.53 -22.83 6.98
C PRO A 92 -16.08 -22.56 5.53
N ILE A 93 -16.71 -23.21 4.57
CA ILE A 93 -16.47 -23.01 3.14
C ILE A 93 -17.73 -22.44 2.50
N GLU A 94 -17.56 -21.43 1.66
CA GLU A 94 -18.63 -20.84 0.86
C GLU A 94 -18.43 -21.20 -0.62
N LEU A 95 -19.49 -21.73 -1.23
CA LEU A 95 -19.60 -21.90 -2.68
C LEU A 95 -20.84 -21.17 -3.18
N THR A 96 -20.61 -20.07 -3.89
CA THR A 96 -21.65 -19.26 -4.50
C THR A 96 -21.36 -19.14 -6.00
N VAL A 97 -22.34 -19.45 -6.83
CA VAL A 97 -22.23 -19.39 -8.30
C VAL A 97 -23.30 -18.45 -8.83
N LYS A 98 -22.89 -17.40 -9.57
CA LYS A 98 -23.83 -16.54 -10.30
C LYS A 98 -23.92 -16.99 -11.74
N ARG A 99 -25.16 -17.26 -12.20
CA ARG A 99 -25.45 -17.65 -13.58
C ARG A 99 -26.39 -16.67 -14.27
N ALA A 100 -26.22 -16.50 -15.57
CA ALA A 100 -27.13 -15.79 -16.45
C ALA A 100 -27.33 -16.58 -17.75
N SER A 101 -28.29 -16.17 -18.56
CA SER A 101 -28.51 -16.77 -19.87
C SER A 101 -27.32 -16.46 -20.80
N LYS A 102 -27.08 -17.34 -21.80
CA LYS A 102 -26.02 -17.12 -22.79
C LYS A 102 -26.23 -15.81 -23.56
N GLN A 103 -27.48 -15.45 -23.84
CA GLN A 103 -27.85 -14.23 -24.55
C GLN A 103 -27.46 -12.98 -23.74
N GLU A 104 -27.80 -12.93 -22.45
CA GLU A 104 -27.45 -11.79 -21.57
C GLU A 104 -25.93 -11.60 -21.43
N ILE A 105 -25.17 -12.69 -21.37
CA ILE A 105 -23.70 -12.63 -21.31
C ILE A 105 -23.11 -12.16 -22.66
N GLN A 106 -23.66 -12.64 -23.78
CA GLN A 106 -23.20 -12.24 -25.12
C GLN A 106 -23.52 -10.78 -25.44
N THR A 107 -24.70 -10.28 -25.03
CA THR A 107 -25.07 -8.87 -25.24
C THR A 107 -24.17 -7.89 -24.50
N ASP A 108 -23.61 -8.30 -23.35
CA ASP A 108 -22.65 -7.49 -22.58
C ASP A 108 -21.25 -7.49 -23.24
N ILE A 109 -20.78 -8.66 -23.69
CA ILE A 109 -19.45 -8.82 -24.33
C ILE A 109 -19.39 -8.13 -25.70
N LEU A 110 -20.49 -8.13 -26.47
CA LEU A 110 -20.56 -7.59 -27.83
C LEU A 110 -20.99 -6.11 -27.91
N GLY A 111 -21.04 -5.41 -26.77
CA GLY A 111 -21.72 -4.12 -26.60
C GLY A 111 -21.57 -3.12 -27.75
N THR A 112 -22.72 -2.69 -28.28
CA THR A 112 -22.87 -1.50 -29.14
C THR A 112 -22.63 -0.23 -28.32
N GLY A 113 -21.36 0.16 -28.19
CA GLY A 113 -20.90 1.56 -28.17
C GLY A 113 -21.14 2.46 -26.96
N TYR A 114 -22.30 2.44 -26.27
CA TYR A 114 -22.63 3.61 -25.41
C TYR A 114 -23.36 3.34 -24.07
N GLU A 115 -23.76 2.11 -23.72
CA GLU A 115 -24.53 1.83 -22.49
C GLU A 115 -24.04 0.63 -21.66
N GLN A 116 -22.74 0.57 -21.33
CA GLN A 116 -22.18 -0.44 -20.41
C GLN A 116 -22.50 -0.13 -18.93
N THR A 117 -23.78 -0.02 -18.56
CA THR A 117 -24.20 0.24 -17.17
C THR A 117 -25.20 -0.77 -16.60
N LYS A 118 -25.76 -1.67 -17.43
CA LYS A 118 -26.65 -2.71 -16.92
C LYS A 118 -25.84 -3.88 -16.36
N ILE A 119 -25.81 -3.99 -15.03
CA ILE A 119 -25.32 -5.17 -14.32
C ILE A 119 -26.07 -6.37 -14.87
N ILE A 120 -25.36 -7.39 -15.39
CA ILE A 120 -25.98 -8.64 -15.84
C ILE A 120 -26.82 -9.19 -14.68
N GLU A 121 -28.14 -9.16 -14.84
CA GLU A 121 -29.07 -9.80 -13.92
C GLU A 121 -28.83 -11.31 -14.01
N GLY A 122 -28.71 -11.96 -12.86
CA GLY A 122 -28.34 -13.36 -12.84
C GLY A 122 -28.73 -14.03 -11.54
N LYS A 123 -29.09 -15.31 -11.62
CA LYS A 123 -29.45 -16.12 -10.47
C LYS A 123 -28.20 -16.50 -9.70
N ILE A 124 -28.13 -16.04 -8.45
CA ILE A 124 -27.11 -16.46 -7.49
C ILE A 124 -27.59 -17.74 -6.83
N THR A 125 -26.79 -18.81 -6.92
CA THR A 125 -27.04 -20.08 -6.24
C THR A 125 -25.95 -20.29 -5.20
N SER A 126 -26.35 -20.46 -3.94
CA SER A 126 -25.46 -20.84 -2.84
C SER A 126 -25.57 -22.33 -2.58
N TYR A 127 -24.44 -22.99 -2.41
CA TYR A 127 -24.36 -24.42 -2.14
C TYR A 127 -24.03 -24.65 -0.66
N PRO A 128 -24.82 -25.44 0.07
CA PRO A 128 -24.47 -25.81 1.43
C PRO A 128 -23.27 -26.76 1.40
N ILE A 129 -22.15 -26.31 1.99
CA ILE A 129 -20.95 -27.12 2.17
C ILE A 129 -20.75 -27.29 3.67
N GLU A 130 -20.58 -28.55 4.11
CA GLU A 130 -20.26 -28.80 5.51
C GLU A 130 -18.91 -28.18 5.88
N PRO A 131 -18.80 -27.49 7.04
CA PRO A 131 -17.52 -26.98 7.51
C PRO A 131 -16.49 -28.10 7.68
N LEU A 132 -15.28 -27.87 7.20
CA LEU A 132 -14.20 -28.84 7.36
C LEU A 132 -13.79 -28.92 8.82
N LYS A 133 -13.74 -30.13 9.36
CA LYS A 133 -13.28 -30.41 10.72
C LYS A 133 -11.78 -30.67 10.69
N ILE A 134 -11.03 -29.89 11.44
CA ILE A 134 -9.56 -29.99 11.55
C ILE A 134 -9.22 -30.16 13.03
N PHE A 135 -8.50 -31.23 13.36
CA PHE A 135 -7.99 -31.42 14.72
C PHE A 135 -6.62 -30.77 14.85
N VAL A 136 -6.52 -29.74 15.69
CA VAL A 136 -5.31 -28.95 15.82
C VAL A 136 -4.60 -29.26 17.14
N LYS A 137 -3.41 -29.84 17.05
CA LYS A 137 -2.53 -30.12 18.17
C LYS A 137 -1.88 -28.85 18.70
N LYS A 138 -1.72 -28.82 20.03
CA LYS A 138 -0.91 -27.81 20.71
C LYS A 138 0.53 -27.85 20.21
N THR A 139 1.10 -26.67 19.92
CA THR A 139 2.53 -26.53 19.68
C THR A 139 3.29 -26.12 20.93
N PRO A 140 4.55 -26.54 21.08
CA PRO A 140 5.44 -25.94 22.06
C PRO A 140 5.65 -24.44 21.77
N LYS A 141 6.11 -23.71 22.80
CA LYS A 141 6.48 -22.31 22.64
C LYS A 141 7.80 -22.21 21.87
N ALA A 142 7.72 -21.72 20.64
CA ALA A 142 8.84 -21.51 19.74
C ALA A 142 8.80 -20.08 19.17
N ASP A 143 9.96 -19.59 18.73
CA ASP A 143 10.12 -18.31 18.06
C ASP A 143 9.79 -18.42 16.57
N LEU A 144 10.09 -19.58 15.96
CA LEU A 144 9.84 -19.93 14.57
C LEU A 144 9.04 -21.24 14.48
N TYR A 145 8.11 -21.32 13.53
CA TYR A 145 7.24 -22.49 13.30
C TYR A 145 7.40 -22.93 11.85
N GLY A 146 8.06 -24.06 11.63
CA GLY A 146 8.52 -24.54 10.32
C GLY A 146 9.99 -24.94 10.33
N ASP A 147 10.52 -25.20 9.15
CA ASP A 147 11.92 -25.55 8.94
C ASP A 147 12.69 -24.32 8.47
N PHE A 148 13.58 -23.80 9.32
CA PHE A 148 14.33 -22.57 9.10
C PHE A 148 15.81 -22.74 9.40
N THR A 149 16.60 -21.94 8.70
CA THR A 149 18.03 -21.80 8.87
C THR A 149 18.34 -20.38 9.31
N LEU A 150 19.33 -20.24 10.20
CA LEU A 150 19.76 -18.96 10.77
C LEU A 150 21.25 -18.75 10.48
N HIS A 151 21.58 -17.67 9.77
CA HIS A 151 22.95 -17.36 9.39
C HIS A 151 23.31 -15.92 9.72
N LEU A 152 24.47 -15.72 10.35
CA LEU A 152 25.06 -14.41 10.59
C LEU A 152 26.39 -14.33 9.86
N GLN A 153 26.46 -13.45 8.86
CA GLN A 153 27.65 -13.20 8.06
C GLN A 153 28.26 -11.86 8.46
N LEU A 154 29.58 -11.82 8.61
CA LEU A 154 30.37 -10.61 8.84
C LEU A 154 31.20 -10.29 7.60
N ASP A 155 31.41 -9.01 7.31
CA ASP A 155 32.36 -8.57 6.28
C ASP A 155 33.81 -8.77 6.73
N LYS A 156 34.11 -8.49 8.01
CA LYS A 156 35.44 -8.61 8.61
C LYS A 156 35.38 -8.88 10.11
N THR A 157 36.42 -9.49 10.64
CA THR A 157 36.64 -9.71 12.09
C THR A 157 37.74 -8.83 12.67
N ARG A 158 38.39 -8.01 11.84
CA ARG A 158 39.41 -7.05 12.25
C ARG A 158 39.09 -5.69 11.65
N ALA A 159 39.08 -4.65 12.47
CA ALA A 159 38.76 -3.28 12.05
C ALA A 159 39.66 -2.26 12.77
N LYS A 160 39.75 -1.05 12.24
CA LYS A 160 40.31 0.10 12.97
C LYS A 160 39.26 0.71 13.91
N ALA A 161 39.69 1.44 14.93
CA ALA A 161 38.78 2.19 15.78
C ALA A 161 37.88 3.11 14.93
N TYR A 162 36.57 3.08 15.20
CA TYR A 162 35.49 3.78 14.48
C TYR A 162 35.21 3.32 13.04
N GLU A 163 35.95 2.32 12.54
CA GLU A 163 35.62 1.68 11.28
C GLU A 163 34.42 0.73 11.48
N PRO A 164 33.36 0.83 10.65
CA PRO A 164 32.19 -0.03 10.79
C PRO A 164 32.52 -1.46 10.41
N VAL A 165 32.05 -2.41 11.21
CA VAL A 165 31.94 -3.83 10.85
C VAL A 165 30.50 -4.10 10.42
N TYR A 166 30.32 -4.63 9.22
CA TYR A 166 29.00 -4.92 8.68
C TYR A 166 28.62 -6.36 8.97
N ALA A 167 27.40 -6.55 9.49
CA ALA A 167 26.85 -7.87 9.75
C ALA A 167 25.51 -8.03 9.03
N ILE A 168 25.28 -9.20 8.46
CA ILE A 168 24.03 -9.57 7.81
C ILE A 168 23.47 -10.80 8.50
N LEU A 169 22.31 -10.63 9.14
CA LEU A 169 21.52 -11.73 9.68
C LEU A 169 20.51 -12.18 8.62
N THR A 170 20.52 -13.45 8.28
CA THR A 170 19.58 -14.06 7.32
C THR A 170 18.84 -15.22 7.97
N ILE A 171 17.52 -15.23 7.84
CA ILE A 171 16.66 -16.36 8.14
C ILE A 171 16.01 -16.83 6.85
N THR A 172 16.17 -18.11 6.53
CA THR A 172 15.62 -18.72 5.32
C THR A 172 14.96 -20.05 5.63
N GLY A 173 13.80 -20.33 5.06
CA GLY A 173 13.11 -21.58 5.30
C GLY A 173 11.64 -21.56 4.92
N THR A 174 10.93 -22.61 5.31
CA THR A 174 9.52 -22.84 4.96
C THR A 174 8.69 -23.08 6.22
N GLY A 175 7.58 -22.34 6.36
CA GLY A 175 6.70 -22.50 7.51
C GLY A 175 5.66 -21.41 7.66
N PHE A 176 5.46 -20.95 8.89
CA PHE A 176 4.60 -19.82 9.22
C PHE A 176 5.31 -18.49 8.96
N ASP A 177 4.60 -17.53 8.38
CA ASP A 177 5.18 -16.31 7.81
C ASP A 177 5.55 -15.19 8.81
N GLN A 178 5.44 -15.45 10.11
CA GLN A 178 5.74 -14.48 11.16
C GLN A 178 7.12 -14.71 11.75
N ILE A 179 8.04 -13.77 11.49
CA ILE A 179 9.39 -13.73 12.09
C ILE A 179 9.40 -12.73 13.26
N PRO A 180 9.95 -13.08 14.44
CA PRO A 180 10.06 -12.17 15.58
C PRO A 180 11.05 -11.02 15.30
N SER A 181 10.98 -9.94 16.09
CA SER A 181 11.98 -8.87 16.04
C SER A 181 13.31 -9.35 16.63
N LEU A 182 14.41 -9.12 15.91
CA LEU A 182 15.73 -9.62 16.27
C LEU A 182 16.73 -8.48 16.41
N HIS A 183 17.54 -8.56 17.47
CA HIS A 183 18.60 -7.61 17.75
C HIS A 183 19.87 -8.36 18.15
N LEU A 184 21.01 -7.96 17.58
CA LEU A 184 22.31 -8.47 17.99
C LEU A 184 22.65 -7.98 19.39
N LYS A 185 23.26 -8.86 20.18
CA LYS A 185 23.80 -8.54 21.50
C LYS A 185 25.32 -8.53 21.41
N THR A 186 25.97 -7.53 21.99
CA THR A 186 27.43 -7.42 22.00
C THR A 186 27.95 -7.18 23.41
N ASN A 187 29.20 -7.59 23.63
CA ASN A 187 29.93 -7.34 24.88
C ASN A 187 31.33 -6.75 24.58
N PRO A 188 31.64 -5.51 25.01
CA PRO A 188 30.73 -4.55 25.65
C PRO A 188 29.61 -4.09 24.71
N LYS A 189 28.60 -3.39 25.26
CA LYS A 189 27.54 -2.79 24.44
C LYS A 189 28.12 -1.68 23.56
N ILE A 190 27.95 -1.79 22.24
CA ILE A 190 28.48 -0.82 21.28
C ILE A 190 27.35 -0.09 20.53
N LYS A 191 27.72 0.88 19.68
CA LYS A 191 26.79 1.53 18.78
C LYS A 191 26.50 0.59 17.60
N ILE A 192 25.22 0.21 17.47
CA ILE A 192 24.74 -0.62 16.38
C ILE A 192 23.74 0.21 15.58
N LEU A 193 24.04 0.42 14.30
CA LEU A 193 23.07 0.93 13.34
C LEU A 193 22.41 -0.28 12.69
N GLN A 194 21.08 -0.33 12.72
CA GLN A 194 20.28 -1.42 12.17
C GLN A 194 19.39 -0.86 11.07
N ASP A 195 19.46 -1.48 9.89
CA ASP A 195 18.55 -1.16 8.79
C ASP A 195 17.16 -1.79 9.02
N LYS A 196 16.15 -1.26 8.31
CA LYS A 196 14.83 -1.87 8.29
C LYS A 196 14.93 -3.31 7.75
N PRO A 197 14.38 -4.31 8.45
CA PRO A 197 14.36 -5.69 7.97
C PRO A 197 13.66 -5.81 6.61
N ILE A 198 14.23 -6.64 5.74
CA ILE A 198 13.65 -6.97 4.43
C ILE A 198 13.11 -8.40 4.51
N GLN A 199 11.80 -8.56 4.36
CA GLN A 199 11.14 -9.86 4.34
C GLN A 199 10.55 -10.13 2.96
N LYS A 200 10.99 -11.22 2.32
CA LYS A 200 10.34 -11.78 1.12
C LYS A 200 9.60 -13.05 1.51
N VAL A 201 8.35 -13.18 1.09
CA VAL A 201 7.49 -14.34 1.37
C VAL A 201 6.86 -14.80 0.08
N GLU A 202 7.02 -16.08 -0.23
CA GLU A 202 6.35 -16.76 -1.33
C GLU A 202 5.51 -17.91 -0.74
N PHE A 203 4.23 -17.98 -1.06
CA PHE A 203 3.35 -19.01 -0.53
C PHE A 203 3.25 -20.16 -1.53
N ALA A 204 3.43 -21.38 -1.03
CA ALA A 204 3.34 -22.63 -1.77
C ALA A 204 2.54 -23.67 -0.97
N PRO A 205 2.17 -24.82 -1.54
CA PRO A 205 1.37 -25.84 -0.85
C PRO A 205 1.99 -26.35 0.46
N ASP A 206 3.32 -26.34 0.57
CA ASP A 206 4.08 -26.80 1.74
C ASP A 206 4.28 -25.73 2.83
N GLY A 207 3.96 -24.46 2.56
CA GLY A 207 4.10 -23.39 3.54
C GLY A 207 4.48 -22.04 2.93
N ALA A 208 4.83 -21.10 3.80
CA ALA A 208 5.41 -19.83 3.42
C ALA A 208 6.94 -19.97 3.32
N HIS A 209 7.49 -19.79 2.12
CA HIS A 209 8.91 -19.73 1.83
C HIS A 209 9.40 -18.32 2.14
N ILE A 210 10.20 -18.17 3.20
CA ILE A 210 10.61 -16.88 3.74
C ILE A 210 12.09 -16.68 3.51
N ARG A 211 12.45 -15.47 3.06
CA ARG A 211 13.81 -14.93 3.17
C ARG A 211 13.74 -13.60 3.92
N TYR A 212 14.24 -13.62 5.15
CA TYR A 212 14.27 -12.47 6.04
C TYR A 212 15.71 -12.03 6.27
N LYS A 213 16.01 -10.74 6.01
CA LYS A 213 17.35 -10.17 6.06
C LYS A 213 17.38 -8.91 6.91
N ILE A 214 18.32 -8.84 7.85
CA ILE A 214 18.64 -7.61 8.60
C ILE A 214 20.11 -7.28 8.41
N SER A 215 20.40 -6.04 8.03
CA SER A 215 21.76 -5.50 7.93
C SER A 215 22.07 -4.66 9.17
N TYR A 216 23.29 -4.80 9.68
CA TYR A 216 23.81 -4.05 10.82
C TYR A 216 25.15 -3.41 10.46
N ALA A 217 25.42 -2.23 11.01
CA ALA A 217 26.74 -1.63 11.06
C ALA A 217 27.13 -1.41 12.53
N LEU A 218 28.18 -2.10 12.96
CA LEU A 218 28.70 -2.12 14.32
C LEU A 218 29.89 -1.17 14.40
N ILE A 219 29.81 -0.14 15.23
CA ILE A 219 30.81 0.93 15.33
C ILE A 219 31.31 1.04 16.77
N THR A 220 32.63 0.93 16.95
CA THR A 220 33.26 1.01 18.27
C THR A 220 34.74 1.40 18.17
N LYS A 221 35.29 1.84 19.30
CA LYS A 221 36.71 2.18 19.46
C LYS A 221 37.56 1.02 19.98
N SER A 222 36.94 -0.02 20.52
CA SER A 222 37.59 -1.13 21.21
C SER A 222 37.05 -2.48 20.73
N SER A 223 37.86 -3.53 20.87
CA SER A 223 37.45 -4.90 20.55
C SER A 223 36.18 -5.27 21.30
N PHE A 224 35.37 -6.11 20.67
CA PHE A 224 34.09 -6.53 21.20
C PHE A 224 33.74 -7.92 20.68
N GLU A 225 32.77 -8.52 21.35
CA GLU A 225 32.24 -9.80 21.00
C GLU A 225 30.78 -9.68 20.56
N ILE A 226 30.39 -10.42 19.52
CA ILE A 226 29.00 -10.63 19.13
C ILE A 226 28.55 -11.96 19.73
N GLU A 227 27.58 -11.87 20.64
CA GLU A 227 27.01 -13.02 21.35
C GLU A 227 26.16 -13.87 20.38
N PRO A 228 26.14 -15.22 20.54
CA PRO A 228 25.25 -16.09 19.79
C PRO A 228 23.78 -15.68 19.91
N LEU A 229 23.13 -15.39 18.77
CA LEU A 229 21.69 -15.26 18.70
C LEU A 229 21.08 -16.65 18.72
N LYS A 230 20.18 -16.92 19.67
CA LYS A 230 19.51 -18.22 19.84
C LYS A 230 18.01 -18.06 19.59
N LEU A 231 17.45 -18.89 18.71
CA LEU A 231 16.02 -18.95 18.41
C LEU A 231 15.52 -20.38 18.56
N LYS A 232 14.36 -20.54 19.19
CA LYS A 232 13.66 -21.83 19.26
C LYS A 232 12.84 -22.01 17.99
N MET A 233 13.04 -23.13 17.31
CA MET A 233 12.32 -23.50 16.09
C MET A 233 11.55 -24.79 16.35
N PHE A 234 10.30 -24.86 15.93
CA PHE A 234 9.51 -26.08 15.93
C PHE A 234 9.14 -26.43 14.48
N ASP A 235 9.72 -27.51 13.95
CA ASP A 235 9.53 -27.99 12.57
C ASP A 235 8.30 -28.90 12.40
N TYR A 236 7.36 -28.84 13.35
CA TYR A 236 6.18 -29.71 13.46
C TYR A 236 6.46 -31.17 13.84
N HIS A 237 7.72 -31.52 14.09
CA HIS A 237 8.13 -32.83 14.59
C HIS A 237 8.95 -32.73 15.88
N THR A 238 9.89 -31.79 15.92
CA THR A 238 10.90 -31.60 16.95
C THR A 238 11.10 -30.13 17.28
N LEU A 239 11.43 -29.86 18.54
CA LEU A 239 11.82 -28.52 18.98
C LEU A 239 13.35 -28.43 18.96
N GLN A 240 13.89 -27.54 18.12
CA GLN A 240 15.32 -27.32 17.94
C GLN A 240 15.70 -25.90 18.33
N THR A 241 16.97 -25.67 18.62
CA THR A 241 17.51 -24.33 18.87
C THR A 241 18.49 -23.97 17.76
N LEU A 242 18.13 -22.99 16.95
CA LEU A 242 19.02 -22.38 15.97
C LEU A 242 19.91 -21.37 16.70
N ALA A 243 21.22 -21.43 16.45
CA ALA A 243 22.16 -20.51 17.05
C ALA A 243 23.16 -19.99 16.01
N THR A 244 23.45 -18.68 16.03
CA THR A 244 24.58 -18.14 15.28
C THR A 244 25.89 -18.41 16.01
N PRO A 245 27.04 -18.46 15.32
CA PRO A 245 28.34 -18.51 15.97
C PRO A 245 28.58 -17.28 16.85
N LYS A 246 29.41 -17.45 17.88
CA LYS A 246 30.04 -16.34 18.61
C LYS A 246 31.14 -15.76 17.73
N TYR A 247 31.23 -14.44 17.63
CA TYR A 247 32.31 -13.78 16.89
C TYR A 247 33.11 -12.83 17.79
N GLN A 248 34.44 -12.97 17.76
CA GLN A 248 35.37 -12.00 18.34
C GLN A 248 35.82 -11.01 17.27
N ILE A 249 35.71 -9.71 17.56
CA ILE A 249 36.10 -8.64 16.65
C ILE A 249 37.26 -7.86 17.24
N ASP A 250 38.42 -7.93 16.58
CA ASP A 250 39.62 -7.22 16.99
C ASP A 250 39.63 -5.80 16.43
N VAL A 251 39.60 -4.81 17.30
CA VAL A 251 39.64 -3.40 16.90
C VAL A 251 41.00 -2.81 17.25
N LYS A 252 41.77 -2.46 16.23
CA LYS A 252 43.06 -1.79 16.40
C LYS A 252 42.83 -0.32 16.74
N THR A 253 43.35 0.11 17.89
CA THR A 253 43.42 1.53 18.24
C THR A 253 44.26 2.25 17.21
N VAL A 254 43.69 3.27 16.58
CA VAL A 254 44.44 4.19 15.72
C VAL A 254 44.90 5.32 16.62
N PRO A 255 46.20 5.65 16.66
CA PRO A 255 46.66 6.84 17.36
C PRO A 255 45.96 8.04 16.74
N ILE A 256 45.15 8.74 17.54
CA ILE A 256 44.51 9.98 17.13
C ILE A 256 45.66 10.98 16.96
N GLN A 257 46.14 11.16 15.73
CA GLN A 257 46.87 12.37 15.40
C GLN A 257 45.81 13.47 15.31
N PRO A 258 45.79 14.45 16.23
CA PRO A 258 44.90 15.58 16.07
C PRO A 258 45.25 16.23 14.74
N ASP A 259 44.27 16.31 13.85
CA ASP A 259 44.45 17.00 12.58
C ASP A 259 44.65 18.49 12.90
N LYS A 260 45.91 18.90 12.99
CA LYS A 260 46.29 20.29 13.23
C LYS A 260 46.18 21.13 11.96
N THR A 261 45.93 20.49 10.82
CA THR A 261 46.04 21.08 9.48
C THR A 261 44.69 21.45 8.89
N ASP A 262 43.61 20.78 9.32
CA ASP A 262 42.30 20.89 8.68
C ASP A 262 41.18 21.18 9.71
N ASN A 263 41.44 22.10 10.65
CA ASN A 263 40.35 22.75 11.35
C ASN A 263 39.71 23.73 10.36
N PRO A 264 38.45 23.52 9.92
CA PRO A 264 37.76 24.57 9.16
C PRO A 264 37.79 25.85 10.01
N PRO A 265 38.08 27.02 9.40
CA PRO A 265 38.05 28.28 10.12
C PRO A 265 36.70 28.37 10.85
N LYS A 266 36.73 28.83 12.10
CA LYS A 266 35.50 29.09 12.86
C LYS A 266 34.54 29.80 11.93
N ILE A 267 33.37 29.20 11.69
CA ILE A 267 32.32 29.83 10.90
C ILE A 267 31.88 31.06 11.67
N GLU A 268 32.49 32.19 11.35
CA GLU A 268 31.97 33.49 11.76
C GLU A 268 30.57 33.61 11.16
N PRO A 269 29.59 34.13 11.91
CA PRO A 269 28.23 34.29 11.38
C PRO A 269 28.31 35.11 10.09
N VAL A 270 28.05 34.46 8.96
CA VAL A 270 28.12 35.07 7.64
C VAL A 270 26.92 36.01 7.50
N PHE A 271 27.07 37.25 7.97
CA PHE A 271 26.09 38.33 7.84
C PHE A 271 25.76 38.67 6.37
N HIS A 272 26.57 38.20 5.42
CA HIS A 272 26.37 38.41 3.98
C HIS A 272 25.06 37.81 3.43
N THR A 273 24.49 36.78 4.06
CA THR A 273 23.19 36.21 3.64
C THR A 273 22.03 37.10 4.06
N PHE A 274 22.17 37.83 5.18
CA PHE A 274 21.15 38.76 5.66
C PHE A 274 21.02 39.98 4.74
N GLU A 275 22.13 40.56 4.29
CA GLU A 275 22.11 41.70 3.35
C GLU A 275 21.34 41.38 2.06
N LYS A 276 21.62 40.21 1.45
CA LYS A 276 20.93 39.79 0.22
C LYS A 276 19.43 39.59 0.47
N THR A 277 19.08 39.01 1.61
CA THR A 277 17.67 38.79 1.99
C THR A 277 16.93 40.13 2.15
N PHE A 278 17.57 41.13 2.77
CA PHE A 278 17.01 42.48 2.88
C PHE A 278 16.83 43.16 1.52
N VAL A 279 17.79 43.03 0.61
CA VAL A 279 17.66 43.57 -0.76
C VAL A 279 16.44 42.97 -1.47
N TYR A 280 16.21 41.66 -1.39
CA TYR A 280 15.04 41.03 -1.99
C TYR A 280 13.72 41.49 -1.36
N ILE A 281 13.68 41.68 -0.03
CA ILE A 281 12.51 42.23 0.67
C ILE A 281 12.21 43.66 0.18
N PHE A 282 13.25 44.49 0.01
CA PHE A 282 13.10 45.85 -0.51
C PHE A 282 12.59 45.89 -1.95
N ILE A 283 13.12 45.03 -2.83
CA ILE A 283 12.65 44.91 -4.22
C ILE A 283 11.16 44.51 -4.25
N PHE A 284 10.77 43.53 -3.43
CA PHE A 284 9.38 43.09 -3.33
C PHE A 284 8.45 44.21 -2.85
N LEU A 285 8.83 44.92 -1.78
CA LEU A 285 8.04 46.03 -1.24
C LEU A 285 7.94 47.20 -2.23
N SER A 286 9.01 47.51 -2.95
CA SER A 286 9.02 48.55 -3.99
C SER A 286 8.07 48.20 -5.14
N GLY A 287 8.09 46.96 -5.61
CA GLY A 287 7.16 46.47 -6.64
C GLY A 287 5.70 46.52 -6.19
N LEU A 288 5.42 46.10 -4.94
CA LEU A 288 4.08 46.15 -4.35
C LEU A 288 3.56 47.60 -4.28
N LEU A 289 4.38 48.52 -3.77
CA LEU A 289 4.03 49.94 -3.66
C LEU A 289 3.81 50.58 -5.03
N SER A 290 4.66 50.26 -6.01
CA SER A 290 4.51 50.73 -7.39
C SER A 290 3.19 50.25 -8.01
N GLY A 291 2.84 48.97 -7.81
CA GLY A 291 1.58 48.40 -8.28
C GLY A 291 0.35 49.06 -7.65
N ILE A 292 0.39 49.31 -6.33
CA ILE A 292 -0.71 50.02 -5.63
C ILE A 292 -0.84 51.45 -6.14
N LEU A 293 0.28 52.17 -6.33
CA LEU A 293 0.27 53.53 -6.85
C LEU A 293 -0.30 53.59 -8.27
N LEU A 294 0.11 52.66 -9.13
CA LEU A 294 -0.35 52.55 -10.51
C LEU A 294 -1.85 52.20 -10.57
N PHE A 295 -2.32 51.32 -9.69
CA PHE A 295 -3.74 51.02 -9.54
C PHE A 295 -4.57 52.25 -9.14
N ILE A 296 -4.09 53.05 -8.17
CA ILE A 296 -4.78 54.28 -7.74
C ILE A 296 -4.82 55.31 -8.88
N LEU A 297 -3.74 55.47 -9.65
CA LEU A 297 -3.66 56.39 -10.78
C LEU A 297 -4.60 55.97 -11.93
N LEU A 298 -4.59 54.69 -12.30
CA LEU A 298 -5.46 54.17 -13.36
C LEU A 298 -6.94 54.15 -12.95
N LYS A 299 -7.25 53.97 -11.67
CA LYS A 299 -8.64 53.98 -11.17
C LYS A 299 -9.35 55.31 -11.49
N ARG A 300 -8.64 56.44 -11.52
CA ARG A 300 -9.21 57.74 -11.93
C ARG A 300 -9.54 57.82 -13.42
N VAL A 301 -8.77 57.15 -14.28
CA VAL A 301 -8.96 57.19 -15.74
C VAL A 301 -10.11 56.27 -16.17
N TYR A 302 -10.26 55.12 -15.52
CA TYR A 302 -11.22 54.08 -15.93
C TYR A 302 -12.48 54.00 -15.09
N GLN A 303 -12.72 54.96 -14.18
CA GLN A 303 -13.79 54.91 -13.18
C GLN A 303 -15.18 54.66 -13.81
N LYS A 304 -15.50 55.37 -14.90
CA LYS A 304 -16.80 55.22 -15.59
C LYS A 304 -16.94 53.88 -16.32
N GLN A 305 -15.86 53.34 -16.90
CA GLN A 305 -15.87 52.02 -17.54
C GLN A 305 -16.09 50.91 -16.49
N PHE A 306 -15.49 51.04 -15.31
CA PHE A 306 -15.73 50.14 -14.18
C PHE A 306 -17.17 50.23 -13.65
N GLU A 307 -17.73 51.44 -13.51
CA GLU A 307 -19.12 51.62 -13.07
C GLU A 307 -20.12 50.97 -14.06
N ILE A 308 -19.91 51.11 -15.37
CA ILE A 308 -20.72 50.46 -16.42
C ILE A 308 -20.61 48.93 -16.36
N LEU A 309 -19.40 48.39 -16.14
CA LEU A 309 -19.19 46.95 -15.97
C LEU A 309 -19.92 46.40 -14.73
N LEU A 310 -19.92 47.16 -13.64
CA LEU A 310 -20.43 46.74 -12.32
C LEU A 310 -21.94 46.95 -12.12
N ALA A 311 -22.62 47.74 -12.97
CA ALA A 311 -24.07 47.97 -12.87
C ALA A 311 -24.87 46.65 -12.87
N LYS A 312 -25.65 46.38 -11.84
CA LYS A 312 -26.25 45.05 -11.63
C LYS A 312 -27.56 44.87 -12.39
N ASP A 313 -28.30 45.95 -12.61
CA ASP A 313 -29.59 45.95 -13.27
C ASP A 313 -29.69 47.04 -14.35
N GLU A 314 -30.75 46.96 -15.15
CA GLU A 314 -31.06 47.87 -16.25
C GLU A 314 -31.21 49.31 -15.77
N LYS A 315 -31.72 49.50 -14.55
CA LYS A 315 -32.00 50.80 -13.95
C LYS A 315 -30.72 51.51 -13.51
N GLU A 316 -29.81 50.80 -12.84
CA GLU A 316 -28.51 51.28 -12.41
C GLU A 316 -27.64 51.61 -13.63
N LEU A 317 -27.67 50.75 -14.66
CA LEU A 317 -26.96 51.01 -15.91
C LEU A 317 -27.50 52.27 -16.62
N LEU A 318 -28.82 52.45 -16.67
CA LEU A 318 -29.43 53.65 -17.25
C LEU A 318 -29.09 54.91 -16.45
N GLN A 319 -29.09 54.87 -15.11
CA GLN A 319 -28.72 56.01 -14.28
C GLN A 319 -27.28 56.48 -14.52
N ILE A 320 -26.36 55.53 -14.75
CA ILE A 320 -24.96 55.82 -15.07
C ILE A 320 -24.83 56.42 -16.48
N LEU A 321 -25.67 56.00 -17.43
CA LEU A 321 -25.62 56.47 -18.82
C LEU A 321 -26.42 57.76 -19.07
N ALA A 322 -27.46 58.05 -18.30
CA ALA A 322 -28.33 59.20 -18.47
C ALA A 322 -27.59 60.55 -18.58
N PRO A 323 -26.57 60.85 -17.75
CA PRO A 323 -25.83 62.11 -17.85
C PRO A 323 -24.75 62.12 -18.96
N LEU A 324 -24.54 61.00 -19.69
CA LEU A 324 -23.53 60.93 -20.76
C LEU A 324 -24.16 61.28 -22.12
N PRO A 325 -23.50 62.12 -22.96
CA PRO A 325 -23.96 62.38 -24.32
C PRO A 325 -23.76 61.13 -25.21
N GLY A 326 -24.73 60.82 -26.07
CA GLY A 326 -24.70 59.62 -26.95
C GLY A 326 -25.43 58.41 -26.35
N PHE A 327 -25.33 57.25 -27.00
CA PHE A 327 -25.98 55.98 -26.59
C PHE A 327 -27.51 56.03 -26.52
N GLU A 328 -28.16 56.92 -27.28
CA GLU A 328 -29.61 57.12 -27.22
C GLU A 328 -30.39 55.84 -27.53
N LYS A 329 -29.89 55.01 -28.43
CA LYS A 329 -30.48 53.70 -28.76
C LYS A 329 -30.40 52.74 -27.58
N GLU A 330 -29.27 52.68 -26.89
CA GLU A 330 -29.07 51.83 -25.72
C GLU A 330 -29.86 52.33 -24.51
N LYS A 331 -29.99 53.66 -24.34
CA LYS A 331 -30.84 54.27 -23.30
C LYS A 331 -32.32 53.99 -23.54
N GLU A 332 -32.77 54.07 -24.79
CA GLU A 332 -34.16 53.76 -25.17
C GLU A 332 -34.48 52.28 -24.95
N LEU A 333 -33.57 51.38 -25.35
CA LEU A 333 -33.71 49.94 -25.11
C LEU A 333 -33.72 49.57 -23.62
N LEU A 334 -32.91 50.24 -22.79
CA LEU A 334 -32.92 50.05 -21.33
C LEU A 334 -34.23 50.58 -20.71
N ASN A 335 -34.71 51.75 -21.16
CA ASN A 335 -35.99 52.30 -20.73
C ASN A 335 -37.18 51.40 -21.10
N GLU A 336 -37.24 50.92 -22.34
CA GLU A 336 -38.31 50.02 -22.80
C GLU A 336 -38.31 48.71 -22.00
N ALA A 337 -37.13 48.14 -21.74
CA ALA A 337 -36.99 46.92 -20.93
C ALA A 337 -37.48 47.12 -19.48
N ILE A 338 -37.21 48.28 -18.88
CA ILE A 338 -37.71 48.64 -17.54
C ILE A 338 -39.23 48.83 -17.56
N SER A 339 -39.78 49.53 -18.57
CA SER A 339 -41.21 49.83 -18.68
C SER A 339 -42.07 48.61 -19.03
N THR A 340 -41.55 47.67 -19.81
CA THR A 340 -42.26 46.45 -20.23
C THR A 340 -41.90 45.21 -19.42
N ASN A 341 -41.00 45.34 -18.43
CA ASN A 341 -40.44 44.25 -17.62
C ASN A 341 -39.86 43.09 -18.47
N LYS A 342 -39.24 43.45 -19.60
CA LYS A 342 -38.71 42.52 -20.60
C LYS A 342 -37.25 42.22 -20.29
N LYS A 343 -36.90 40.93 -20.17
CA LYS A 343 -35.51 40.51 -19.93
C LYS A 343 -34.63 40.79 -21.15
N ILE A 344 -33.64 41.67 -20.98
CA ILE A 344 -32.63 41.99 -21.99
C ILE A 344 -31.25 41.50 -21.53
N SER A 345 -30.37 41.22 -22.48
CA SER A 345 -28.99 40.81 -22.15
C SER A 345 -28.14 42.03 -21.80
N LEU A 346 -28.10 42.39 -20.52
CA LEU A 346 -27.26 43.48 -19.99
C LEU A 346 -25.78 43.35 -20.40
N VAL A 347 -25.29 42.10 -20.51
CA VAL A 347 -23.91 41.81 -20.90
C VAL A 347 -23.60 42.30 -22.32
N GLN A 348 -24.54 42.13 -23.26
CA GLN A 348 -24.35 42.56 -24.65
C GLN A 348 -24.38 44.09 -24.79
N ILE A 349 -25.27 44.74 -24.03
CA ILE A 349 -25.42 46.20 -24.03
C ILE A 349 -24.17 46.85 -23.43
N LYS A 350 -23.70 46.39 -22.25
CA LYS A 350 -22.45 46.87 -21.64
C LYS A 350 -21.25 46.74 -22.58
N LYS A 351 -21.14 45.61 -23.29
CA LYS A 351 -20.02 45.38 -24.22
C LYS A 351 -20.02 46.36 -25.40
N LYS A 352 -21.20 46.75 -25.90
CA LYS A 352 -21.32 47.77 -26.97
C LYS A 352 -20.93 49.15 -26.45
N ILE A 353 -21.46 49.54 -25.30
CA ILE A 353 -21.18 50.84 -24.68
C ILE A 353 -19.68 51.00 -24.38
N LEU A 354 -19.05 49.96 -23.82
CA LEU A 354 -17.61 49.99 -23.51
C LEU A 354 -16.77 50.12 -24.77
N LYS A 355 -17.18 49.52 -25.90
CA LYS A 355 -16.44 49.59 -27.16
C LYS A 355 -16.45 51.00 -27.78
N GLU A 356 -17.46 51.81 -27.47
CA GLU A 356 -17.55 53.20 -27.95
C GLU A 356 -16.95 54.21 -26.96
N LEU A 357 -16.76 53.82 -25.69
CA LEU A 357 -16.08 54.61 -24.64
C LEU A 357 -14.55 54.40 -24.60
N THR A 358 -14.04 53.40 -25.32
CA THR A 358 -12.61 53.10 -25.45
C THR A 358 -12.12 53.66 -26.76
#